data_AF-R0L0S6-F1
#
_entry.id   AF-R0L0S6-F1
#
_cell.length_a   1.000
_cell.length_b   1.000
_cell.length_c   1.000
_cell.angle_alpha   90.00
_cell.angle_beta   90.00
_cell.angle_gamma   90.00
#
_symmetry.space_group_name_H-M   'P 1'
#
loop_
_entity.id
_entity.type
_entity.pdbx_description
1 polymer ?
#
loop_
_entity_poly.entity_id
_entity_poly.type
_entity_poly.pdbx_seq_one_letter_code
_entity_poly.pdbx_strand_id
1 'polypeptide(L)'
;GVPEADQLELFSVLAAILHLACCARPHWDPHPGGAGDTSVPLQPADEALRWFCKLLGIEEAQVTRWLCHRKLVTAGETYLKPLSRQQALDSRDALAKHMYGQVFRWMASRVNRALRSPEGHHTSIGILDIYGFEMFEFNSFEQFCINYANEKLQQLFNLHVFKLEQEEYVTEEIPWVFVDFCDNQPCIELIEGRLGILDLLNEECKMPQGSDGSWAQKLYQTHLGSSHFQKPKRPMDAFIVCHFAGKVEYQCSGFVEKNRDTIPGCPVMWVPQFHSPALGLGCAAAPMSLTLSPPPSAPCGPGRRASLNRLMETLGSTTPHYVRCIKPNDEKLPFVRAVEQLRACGVLETIRISAAGYPSRWTYQEFFDRYRALVSREELGGADVKQSCSLALGRLLQDPSKYQCGKSKVFFRAGQ
;
A
#
# COMPACT_ATOMS: atom_id res chain seq x y z
N GLY A 1 -11.78 28.53 -2.86
CA GLY A 1 -12.29 27.96 -1.60
C GLY A 1 -11.31 28.03 -0.43
N VAL A 2 -10.09 28.54 -0.63
CA VAL A 2 -9.11 28.76 0.45
C VAL A 2 -8.82 30.27 0.50
N PRO A 3 -9.01 30.95 1.65
CA PRO A 3 -8.66 32.36 1.83
C PRO A 3 -7.19 32.64 1.47
N GLU A 4 -6.90 33.84 0.98
CA GLU A 4 -5.53 34.24 0.61
C GLU A 4 -4.56 34.15 1.79
N ALA A 5 -5.01 34.52 2.99
CA ALA A 5 -4.23 34.38 4.23
C ALA A 5 -3.78 32.93 4.48
N ASP A 6 -4.70 31.97 4.37
CA ASP A 6 -4.40 30.53 4.54
C ASP A 6 -3.43 30.02 3.45
N GLN A 7 -3.52 30.55 2.23
CA GLN A 7 -2.59 30.20 1.14
C GLN A 7 -1.18 30.72 1.42
N LEU A 8 -1.06 31.95 1.90
CA LEU A 8 0.23 32.54 2.29
C LEU A 8 0.87 31.78 3.46
N GLU A 9 0.07 31.35 4.43
CA GLU A 9 0.53 30.50 5.54
C GLU A 9 1.04 29.14 5.03
N LEU A 10 0.31 28.51 4.10
CA LEU A 10 0.74 27.28 3.43
C LEU A 10 2.10 27.46 2.73
N PHE A 11 2.26 28.51 1.92
CA PHE A 11 3.51 28.78 1.22
C PHE A 11 4.65 29.10 2.19
N SER A 12 4.36 29.76 3.31
CA SER A 12 5.36 30.05 4.36
C SER A 12 5.88 28.76 5.00
N VAL A 13 4.99 27.79 5.28
CA VAL A 13 5.40 26.48 5.81
C VAL A 13 6.21 25.68 4.78
N LEU A 14 5.81 25.67 3.51
CA LEU A 14 6.56 25.00 2.45
C LEU A 14 7.96 25.62 2.25
N ALA A 15 8.05 26.95 2.24
CA ALA A 15 9.32 27.67 2.19
C ALA A 15 10.20 27.34 3.41
N ALA A 16 9.62 27.27 4.61
CA ALA A 16 10.34 26.87 5.81
C ALA A 16 10.92 25.45 5.67
N ILE A 17 10.15 24.48 5.18
CA ILE A 17 10.64 23.11 4.93
C ILE A 17 11.86 23.11 3.99
N LEU A 18 11.84 23.93 2.94
CA LEU A 18 12.97 24.07 2.02
C LEU A 18 14.20 24.66 2.73
N HIS A 19 14.02 25.72 3.52
CA HIS A 19 15.10 26.29 4.31
C HIS A 19 15.67 25.29 5.32
N LEU A 20 14.83 24.51 5.99
CA LEU A 20 15.27 23.45 6.91
C LEU A 20 16.16 22.43 6.21
N ALA A 21 15.83 22.02 4.98
CA ALA A 21 16.66 21.10 4.19
C ALA A 21 18.04 21.69 3.83
N CYS A 22 18.14 23.01 3.71
CA CYS A 22 19.39 23.73 3.45
C CYS A 22 20.31 23.86 4.67
N CYS A 23 19.86 23.54 5.89
CA CYS A 23 20.65 23.60 7.12
C CYS A 23 21.77 22.53 7.22
N ALA A 24 22.38 22.16 6.08
CA ALA A 24 23.19 20.96 5.89
C ALA A 24 24.71 21.18 5.87
N ARG A 25 25.19 22.41 6.08
CA ARG A 25 26.64 22.70 6.00
C ARG A 25 27.23 23.37 7.24
N PRO A 26 27.10 22.82 8.46
CA PRO A 26 28.11 23.06 9.45
C PRO A 26 29.36 22.26 9.03
N HIS A 27 30.50 22.93 8.88
CA HIS A 27 31.80 22.27 8.86
C HIS A 27 31.95 21.50 10.18
N TRP A 28 31.58 20.22 10.15
CA TRP A 28 31.72 19.29 11.26
C TRP A 28 33.07 18.62 11.08
N ASP A 29 34.13 19.25 11.59
CA ASP A 29 35.47 18.68 11.52
C ASP A 29 35.65 17.63 12.63
N PRO A 30 35.89 16.36 12.32
CA PRO A 30 36.22 15.35 13.30
C PRO A 30 37.73 15.11 13.24
N HIS A 31 38.53 15.87 13.99
CA HIS A 31 39.96 15.55 14.14
C HIS A 31 40.39 15.49 15.62
N PRO A 32 41.45 14.70 15.91
CA PRO A 32 41.35 13.60 16.86
C PRO A 32 42.05 13.91 18.18
N GLY A 33 41.46 13.40 19.27
CA GLY A 33 42.14 13.26 20.54
C GLY A 33 41.74 14.32 21.56
N GLY A 34 41.27 13.84 22.71
CA GLY A 34 41.13 14.64 23.91
C GLY A 34 39.71 14.61 24.48
N ALA A 35 39.51 13.73 25.46
CA ALA A 35 38.37 13.76 26.35
C ALA A 35 38.31 15.09 27.12
N GLY A 36 37.11 15.64 27.28
CA GLY A 36 36.85 16.74 28.21
C GLY A 36 36.09 17.90 27.56
N ASP A 37 34.77 17.86 27.72
CA ASP A 37 33.95 18.99 28.16
C ASP A 37 34.27 20.38 27.59
N THR A 38 33.43 20.85 26.66
CA THR A 38 32.62 22.08 26.80
C THR A 38 32.15 22.58 25.43
N SER A 39 30.88 22.98 25.40
CA SER A 39 30.13 23.61 24.32
C SER A 39 30.96 24.58 23.44
N VAL A 40 31.07 24.28 22.14
CA VAL A 40 31.59 25.22 21.14
C VAL A 40 30.40 26.02 20.55
N PRO A 41 30.46 27.36 20.54
CA PRO A 41 29.33 28.22 20.17
C PRO A 41 29.13 28.29 18.65
N LEU A 42 27.87 28.35 18.23
CA LEU A 42 27.46 28.67 16.86
C LEU A 42 27.96 30.09 16.48
N GLN A 43 28.69 30.24 15.37
CA GLN A 43 28.92 31.53 14.69
C GLN A 43 28.68 31.38 13.19
N PRO A 44 28.29 32.48 12.49
CA PRO A 44 27.04 33.23 12.64
C PRO A 44 25.85 32.41 12.12
N ALA A 45 24.63 32.79 12.52
CA ALA A 45 23.36 32.15 12.20
C ALA A 45 23.34 31.49 10.80
N ASP A 46 23.08 30.18 10.76
CA ASP A 46 22.73 29.52 9.51
C ASP A 46 21.54 30.30 8.95
N GLU A 47 21.78 31.04 7.87
CA GLU A 47 20.78 31.95 7.30
C GLU A 47 19.50 31.16 6.98
N ALA A 48 19.64 29.88 6.59
CA ALA A 48 18.52 28.99 6.35
C ALA A 48 17.76 28.67 7.64
N LEU A 49 18.44 28.37 8.75
CA LEU A 49 17.80 28.17 10.04
C LEU A 49 17.07 29.43 10.52
N ARG A 50 17.68 30.61 10.32
CA ARG A 50 17.06 31.90 10.66
C ARG A 50 15.78 32.13 9.85
N TRP A 51 15.78 31.85 8.54
CA TRP A 51 14.59 31.95 7.71
C TRP A 51 13.53 30.92 8.09
N PHE A 52 13.92 29.67 8.39
CA PHE A 52 13.02 28.65 8.93
C PHE A 52 12.29 29.14 10.19
N CYS A 53 13.06 29.62 11.17
CA CYS A 53 12.56 30.16 12.42
C CYS A 53 11.66 31.38 12.22
N LYS A 54 12.06 32.32 11.34
CA LYS A 54 11.29 33.53 11.04
C LYS A 54 9.95 33.22 10.37
N LEU A 55 9.91 32.28 9.42
CA LEU A 55 8.70 31.91 8.70
C LEU A 55 7.68 31.18 9.59
N LEU A 56 8.15 30.46 10.61
CA LEU A 56 7.30 29.69 11.52
C LEU A 56 7.04 30.38 12.86
N GLY A 57 7.70 31.51 13.13
CA GLY A 57 7.61 32.23 14.39
C GLY A 57 8.21 31.47 15.59
N ILE A 58 9.27 30.69 15.37
CA ILE A 58 9.91 29.84 16.39
C ILE A 58 11.31 30.36 16.71
N GLU A 59 11.73 30.21 17.95
CA GLU A 59 13.07 30.63 18.40
C GLU A 59 14.19 29.70 17.88
N GLU A 60 15.26 30.29 17.36
CA GLU A 60 16.41 29.57 16.80
C GLU A 60 17.12 28.68 17.82
N ALA A 61 17.30 29.16 19.05
CA ALA A 61 17.93 28.41 20.14
C ALA A 61 17.16 27.12 20.46
N GLN A 62 15.83 27.17 20.32
CA GLN A 62 14.96 26.07 20.62
C GLN A 62 15.01 24.99 19.53
N VAL A 63 14.93 25.38 18.26
CA VAL A 63 15.09 24.47 17.12
C VAL A 63 16.47 23.82 17.11
N THR A 64 17.51 24.59 17.42
CA THR A 64 18.89 24.07 17.53
C THR A 64 19.00 23.01 18.63
N ARG A 65 18.43 23.28 19.81
CA ARG A 65 18.41 22.31 20.91
C ARG A 65 17.67 21.05 20.51
N TRP A 66 16.57 21.16 19.78
CA TRP A 66 15.77 20.03 19.31
C TRP A 66 16.47 19.18 18.27
N LEU A 67 17.15 19.79 17.31
CA LEU A 67 17.87 19.08 16.24
C LEU A 67 19.18 18.46 16.74
N CYS A 68 19.82 19.05 17.75
CA CYS A 68 21.16 18.65 18.18
C CYS A 68 21.19 17.90 19.51
N HIS A 69 20.10 17.84 20.29
CA HIS A 69 20.11 17.21 21.61
C HIS A 69 18.93 16.27 21.81
N ARG A 70 19.20 15.11 22.40
CA ARG A 70 18.19 14.16 22.87
C ARG A 70 17.93 14.33 24.35
N LYS A 71 16.66 14.49 24.71
CA LYS A 71 16.19 14.42 26.11
C LYS A 71 16.15 12.97 26.55
N LEU A 72 16.86 12.64 27.62
CA LEU A 72 16.86 11.33 28.25
C LEU A 72 16.28 11.48 29.65
N VAL A 73 15.34 10.60 29.99
CA VAL A 73 14.67 10.60 31.30
C VAL A 73 15.01 9.28 31.97
N THR A 74 15.64 9.33 33.14
CA THR A 74 16.00 8.14 33.92
C THR A 74 15.76 8.43 35.39
N ALA A 75 15.00 7.57 36.06
CA ALA A 75 14.78 7.60 37.52
C ALA A 75 14.47 8.99 38.12
N GLY A 76 13.65 9.80 37.43
CA GLY A 76 13.24 11.14 37.89
C GLY A 76 14.10 12.30 37.41
N GLU A 77 15.25 12.04 36.80
CA GLU A 77 16.15 13.06 36.26
C GLU A 77 16.04 13.16 34.74
N THR A 78 16.13 14.38 34.23
CA THR A 78 16.17 14.68 32.80
C THR A 78 17.54 15.21 32.44
N TYR A 79 18.24 14.51 31.55
CA TYR A 79 19.52 14.96 30.98
C TYR A 79 19.40 15.16 29.47
N LEU A 80 20.19 16.10 28.94
CA LEU A 80 20.31 16.34 27.51
C LEU A 80 21.61 15.72 27.03
N LYS A 81 21.52 14.84 26.04
CA LYS A 81 22.69 14.24 25.39
C LYS A 81 22.83 14.84 23.99
N PRO A 82 24.01 15.39 23.61
CA PRO A 82 24.25 15.83 22.25
C PRO A 82 24.16 14.64 21.28
N LEU A 83 23.58 14.90 20.11
CA LEU A 83 23.42 13.95 19.02
C LEU A 83 24.67 13.93 18.13
N SER A 84 24.93 12.79 17.48
CA SER A 84 25.94 12.75 16.41
C SER A 84 25.48 13.56 15.19
N ARG A 85 26.41 13.94 14.31
CA ARG A 85 26.08 14.62 13.04
C ARG A 85 24.98 13.91 12.26
N GLN A 86 25.11 12.59 12.11
CA GLN A 86 24.13 11.79 11.36
C GLN A 86 22.76 11.84 12.03
N GLN A 87 22.71 11.65 13.35
CA GLN A 87 21.45 11.70 14.10
C GLN A 87 20.76 13.06 14.02
N ALA A 88 21.53 14.16 14.00
CA ALA A 88 20.97 15.50 13.83
C ALA A 88 20.39 15.72 12.41
N LEU A 89 21.05 15.19 11.38
CA LEU A 89 20.53 15.19 10.01
C LEU A 89 19.24 14.35 9.89
N ASP A 90 19.22 13.18 10.52
CA ASP A 90 18.03 12.31 10.54
C ASP A 90 16.85 13.01 11.25
N SER A 91 17.09 13.67 12.39
CA SER A 91 16.08 14.47 13.11
C SER A 91 15.54 15.63 12.27
N ARG A 92 16.40 16.31 11.50
CA ARG A 92 16.01 17.38 10.56
C ARG A 92 15.11 16.84 9.45
N ASP A 93 15.52 15.76 8.79
CA ASP A 93 14.76 15.16 7.69
C ASP A 93 13.41 14.62 8.16
N ALA A 94 13.39 14.06 9.36
CA ALA A 94 12.17 13.60 10.01
C ALA A 94 11.22 14.76 10.35
N LEU A 95 11.73 15.90 10.82
CA LEU A 95 10.92 17.12 11.01
C LEU A 95 10.33 17.62 9.68
N ALA A 96 11.14 17.69 8.63
CA ALA A 96 10.69 18.09 7.30
C ALA A 96 9.58 17.17 6.76
N LYS A 97 9.76 15.84 6.86
CA LYS A 97 8.75 14.84 6.48
C LYS A 97 7.46 15.01 7.29
N HIS A 98 7.56 15.24 8.60
CA HIS A 98 6.40 15.46 9.46
C HIS A 98 5.61 16.70 9.05
N MET A 99 6.29 17.84 8.90
CA MET A 99 5.66 19.11 8.51
C MET A 99 4.96 18.98 7.15
N TYR A 100 5.62 18.37 6.16
CA TYR A 100 5.03 18.14 4.85
C TYR A 100 3.81 17.20 4.95
N GLY A 101 3.90 16.14 5.74
CA GLY A 101 2.79 15.22 5.99
C GLY A 101 1.58 15.89 6.67
N GLN A 102 1.79 16.87 7.55
CA GLN A 102 0.72 17.68 8.14
C GLN A 102 0.07 18.60 7.11
N VAL A 103 0.88 19.28 6.29
CA VAL A 103 0.39 20.13 5.19
C VAL A 103 -0.50 19.32 4.25
N PHE A 104 -0.06 18.13 3.85
CA PHE A 104 -0.86 17.24 3.01
C PHE A 104 -2.19 16.84 3.67
N ARG A 105 -2.16 16.42 4.94
CA ARG A 105 -3.38 16.07 5.70
C ARG A 105 -4.33 17.26 5.83
N TRP A 106 -3.81 18.45 6.07
CA TRP A 106 -4.61 19.67 6.11
C TRP A 106 -5.31 19.92 4.78
N MET A 107 -4.57 19.88 3.66
CA MET A 107 -5.13 20.07 2.32
C MET A 107 -6.25 19.06 2.02
N ALA A 108 -5.99 17.77 2.26
CA ALA A 108 -6.99 16.72 2.10
C ALA A 108 -8.23 16.98 2.96
N SER A 109 -8.05 17.39 4.23
CA SER A 109 -9.15 17.71 5.12
C SER A 109 -9.99 18.90 4.63
N ARG A 110 -9.36 19.92 4.01
CA ARG A 110 -10.04 21.09 3.46
C ARG A 110 -10.88 20.72 2.24
N VAL A 111 -10.32 19.95 1.32
CA VAL A 111 -11.03 19.41 0.15
C VAL A 111 -12.22 18.56 0.62
N ASN A 112 -12.02 17.65 1.57
CA ASN A 112 -13.09 16.83 2.13
C ASN A 112 -14.19 17.66 2.81
N ARG A 113 -13.84 18.75 3.52
CA ARG A 113 -14.84 19.66 4.10
C ARG A 113 -15.62 20.42 3.03
N ALA A 114 -14.96 20.85 1.96
CA ALA A 114 -15.58 21.60 0.88
C ALA A 114 -16.51 20.73 0.00
N LEU A 115 -16.20 19.44 -0.14
CA LEU A 115 -16.97 18.49 -0.96
C LEU A 115 -18.02 17.68 -0.18
N ARG A 116 -18.08 17.84 1.16
CA ARG A 116 -19.00 17.08 2.01
C ARG A 116 -20.45 17.53 1.75
N SER A 117 -21.31 16.57 1.42
CA SER A 117 -22.76 16.78 1.33
C SER A 117 -23.36 16.99 2.74
N PRO A 118 -24.18 18.04 2.97
CA PRO A 118 -24.89 18.25 4.23
C PRO A 118 -25.89 17.12 4.56
N GLU A 119 -26.47 16.50 3.53
CA GLU A 119 -27.53 15.49 3.66
C GLU A 119 -26.98 14.05 3.76
N GLY A 120 -25.66 13.88 3.79
CA GLY A 120 -25.02 12.58 3.70
C GLY A 120 -25.03 12.02 2.27
N HIS A 121 -24.77 10.73 2.13
CA HIS A 121 -24.71 10.03 0.84
C HIS A 121 -25.59 8.77 0.89
N HIS A 122 -26.59 8.67 -0.01
CA HIS A 122 -27.41 7.47 -0.16
C HIS A 122 -26.72 6.40 -1.01
N THR A 123 -26.00 6.84 -2.04
CA THR A 123 -25.19 6.01 -2.93
C THR A 123 -23.87 6.73 -3.19
N SER A 124 -22.80 5.97 -3.45
CA SER A 124 -21.48 6.53 -3.72
C SER A 124 -20.75 5.68 -4.75
N ILE A 125 -19.90 6.34 -5.54
CA ILE A 125 -18.96 5.69 -6.45
C ILE A 125 -17.56 5.92 -5.87
N GLY A 126 -16.91 4.84 -5.45
CA GLY A 126 -15.53 4.88 -4.97
C GLY A 126 -14.56 4.70 -6.15
N ILE A 127 -13.60 5.61 -6.27
CA ILE A 127 -12.50 5.47 -7.23
C ILE A 127 -11.22 5.26 -6.42
N LEU A 128 -10.61 4.08 -6.57
CA LEU A 128 -9.31 3.77 -5.98
C LEU A 128 -8.22 3.91 -7.05
N ASP A 129 -7.40 4.95 -6.91
CA ASP A 129 -6.17 5.12 -7.69
C ASP A 129 -4.98 4.75 -6.80
N ILE A 130 -4.30 3.66 -7.16
CA ILE A 130 -3.19 3.11 -6.40
C ILE A 130 -2.11 2.61 -7.36
N TYR A 131 -0.86 2.67 -6.90
CA TYR A 131 0.26 2.05 -7.59
C TYR A 131 0.00 0.57 -7.86
N GLY A 132 0.32 0.12 -9.07
CA GLY A 132 0.35 -1.30 -9.40
C GLY A 132 1.50 -2.02 -8.70
N PHE A 133 1.65 -3.30 -9.01
CA PHE A 133 2.75 -4.12 -8.52
C PHE A 133 4.11 -3.52 -8.95
N GLU A 134 5.04 -3.37 -8.01
CA GLU A 134 6.37 -2.80 -8.22
C GLU A 134 7.45 -3.88 -8.11
N MET A 135 8.32 -3.95 -9.12
CA MET A 135 9.49 -4.82 -9.12
C MET A 135 10.66 -4.07 -9.77
N PHE A 136 11.48 -3.46 -8.93
CA PHE A 136 12.70 -2.77 -9.34
C PHE A 136 13.94 -3.62 -9.07
N GLU A 137 15.09 -3.16 -9.54
CA GLU A 137 16.40 -3.74 -9.17
C GLU A 137 16.65 -3.65 -7.66
N PHE A 138 16.15 -2.59 -7.02
CA PHE A 138 16.30 -2.32 -5.59
C PHE A 138 14.93 -2.04 -4.97
N ASN A 139 14.37 -3.02 -4.25
CA ASN A 139 13.09 -2.87 -3.57
C ASN A 139 13.31 -2.68 -2.07
N SER A 140 12.71 -1.63 -1.49
CA SER A 140 12.77 -1.37 -0.06
C SER A 140 11.40 -1.56 0.59
N PHE A 141 11.24 -1.05 1.80
CA PHE A 141 10.03 -1.17 2.60
C PHE A 141 8.79 -0.56 1.93
N GLU A 142 8.98 0.52 1.17
CA GLU A 142 7.91 1.18 0.44
C GLU A 142 7.31 0.25 -0.63
N GLN A 143 8.17 -0.35 -1.47
CA GLN A 143 7.77 -1.35 -2.46
C GLN A 143 7.09 -2.55 -1.79
N PHE A 144 7.63 -3.03 -0.67
CA PHE A 144 7.03 -4.14 0.07
C PHE A 144 5.59 -3.84 0.51
N CYS A 145 5.33 -2.62 0.99
CA CYS A 145 3.98 -2.20 1.37
C CYS A 145 3.04 -2.01 0.18
N ILE A 146 3.54 -1.50 -0.94
CA ILE A 146 2.77 -1.39 -2.21
C ILE A 146 2.39 -2.78 -2.71
N ASN A 147 3.32 -3.73 -2.73
CA ASN A 147 3.09 -5.09 -3.19
C ASN A 147 2.16 -5.86 -2.26
N TYR A 148 2.27 -5.67 -0.93
CA TYR A 148 1.30 -6.20 0.02
C TYR A 148 -0.13 -5.68 -0.22
N ALA A 149 -0.29 -4.39 -0.50
CA ALA A 149 -1.60 -3.82 -0.86
C ALA A 149 -2.13 -4.44 -2.17
N ASN A 150 -1.27 -4.62 -3.17
CA ASN A 150 -1.63 -5.28 -4.43
C ASN A 150 -2.02 -6.75 -4.22
N GLU A 151 -1.34 -7.48 -3.34
CA GLU A 151 -1.67 -8.87 -2.98
C GLU A 151 -3.10 -8.97 -2.41
N LYS A 152 -3.45 -8.05 -1.51
CA LYS A 152 -4.80 -7.93 -0.94
C LYS A 152 -5.85 -7.61 -1.99
N LEU A 153 -5.60 -6.61 -2.85
CA LEU A 153 -6.49 -6.24 -3.94
C LEU A 153 -6.69 -7.39 -4.93
N GLN A 154 -5.63 -8.15 -5.21
CA GLN A 154 -5.72 -9.33 -6.07
C GLN A 154 -6.58 -10.43 -5.43
N GLN A 155 -6.48 -10.64 -4.12
CA GLN A 155 -7.33 -11.61 -3.44
C GLN A 155 -8.81 -11.21 -3.46
N LEU A 156 -9.11 -9.93 -3.24
CA LEU A 156 -10.48 -9.42 -3.37
C LEU A 156 -11.02 -9.59 -4.79
N PHE A 157 -10.18 -9.33 -5.79
CA PHE A 157 -10.51 -9.55 -7.19
C PHE A 157 -10.84 -11.03 -7.47
N ASN A 158 -9.98 -11.96 -7.04
CA ASN A 158 -10.17 -13.39 -7.24
C ASN A 158 -11.49 -13.88 -6.60
N LEU A 159 -11.74 -13.49 -5.35
CA LEU A 159 -12.98 -13.83 -4.63
C LEU A 159 -14.22 -13.25 -5.30
N HIS A 160 -14.15 -12.02 -5.80
CA HIS A 160 -15.28 -11.39 -6.48
C HIS A 160 -15.62 -12.08 -7.81
N VAL A 161 -14.61 -12.35 -8.64
CA VAL A 161 -14.80 -13.08 -9.91
C VAL A 161 -15.38 -14.47 -9.65
N PHE A 162 -14.87 -15.18 -8.64
CA PHE A 162 -15.39 -16.49 -8.26
C PHE A 162 -16.86 -16.44 -7.83
N LYS A 163 -17.23 -15.44 -7.01
CA LYS A 163 -18.61 -15.25 -6.55
C LYS A 163 -19.56 -14.99 -7.73
N LEU A 164 -19.19 -14.13 -8.67
CA LEU A 164 -19.99 -13.85 -9.86
C LEU A 164 -20.19 -15.10 -10.72
N GLU A 165 -19.13 -15.90 -10.90
CA GLU A 165 -19.21 -17.16 -11.65
C GLU A 165 -20.14 -18.17 -10.95
N GLN A 166 -20.06 -18.27 -9.62
CA GLN A 166 -20.91 -19.15 -8.83
C GLN A 166 -22.39 -18.76 -8.91
N GLU A 167 -22.69 -17.47 -8.78
CA GLU A 167 -24.06 -16.95 -8.89
C GLU A 167 -24.68 -17.25 -10.26
N GLU A 168 -23.91 -17.10 -11.35
CA GLU A 168 -24.36 -17.44 -12.70
C GLU A 168 -24.67 -18.93 -12.84
N TYR A 169 -23.79 -19.82 -12.36
CA TYR A 169 -24.01 -21.27 -12.49
C TYR A 169 -25.20 -21.75 -11.64
N VAL A 170 -25.38 -21.18 -10.45
CA VAL A 170 -26.56 -21.46 -9.61
C VAL A 170 -27.83 -20.98 -10.30
N THR A 171 -27.82 -19.77 -10.86
CA THR A 171 -28.97 -19.21 -11.58
C THR A 171 -29.37 -20.09 -12.76
N GLU A 172 -28.37 -20.60 -13.49
CA GLU A 172 -28.55 -21.40 -14.70
C GLU A 172 -28.63 -22.91 -14.46
N GLU A 173 -28.63 -23.37 -13.19
CA GLU A 173 -28.66 -24.78 -12.79
C GLU A 173 -27.54 -25.64 -13.41
N ILE A 174 -26.35 -25.03 -13.54
CA ILE A 174 -25.15 -25.68 -14.04
C ILE A 174 -24.42 -26.36 -12.86
N PRO A 175 -24.06 -27.65 -12.96
CA PRO A 175 -23.25 -28.31 -11.94
C PRO A 175 -21.92 -27.57 -11.74
N TRP A 176 -21.67 -27.13 -10.50
CA TRP A 176 -20.43 -26.46 -10.15
C TRP A 176 -19.26 -27.45 -10.23
N VAL A 177 -18.29 -27.16 -11.09
CA VAL A 177 -17.01 -27.86 -11.09
C VAL A 177 -16.04 -27.00 -10.31
N PHE A 178 -15.43 -27.56 -9.27
CA PHE A 178 -14.36 -26.86 -8.54
C PHE A 178 -13.23 -26.53 -9.52
N VAL A 179 -13.05 -25.25 -9.79
CA VAL A 179 -11.90 -24.75 -10.54
C VAL A 179 -10.77 -24.58 -9.54
N ASP A 180 -9.69 -25.32 -9.74
CA ASP A 180 -8.44 -25.11 -9.01
C ASP A 180 -7.87 -23.75 -9.43
N PHE A 181 -7.80 -22.80 -8.49
CA PHE A 181 -7.30 -21.45 -8.74
C PHE A 181 -6.05 -21.20 -7.91
N CYS A 182 -5.15 -20.36 -8.42
CA CYS A 182 -4.00 -19.91 -7.65
C CYS A 182 -4.47 -18.96 -6.52
N ASP A 183 -4.77 -19.56 -5.36
CA ASP A 183 -5.08 -18.82 -4.14
C ASP A 183 -3.82 -18.14 -3.60
N ASN A 184 -3.85 -16.81 -3.51
CA ASN A 184 -2.75 -16.03 -2.97
C ASN A 184 -2.91 -15.73 -1.46
N GLN A 185 -3.94 -16.28 -0.81
CA GLN A 185 -4.12 -16.26 0.64
C GLN A 185 -2.88 -16.73 1.42
N PRO A 186 -2.15 -17.81 1.04
CA PRO A 186 -0.95 -18.22 1.76
C PRO A 186 0.18 -17.18 1.70
N CYS A 187 0.26 -16.39 0.62
CA CYS A 187 1.20 -15.27 0.52
C CYS A 187 0.80 -14.12 1.45
N ILE A 188 -0.50 -13.81 1.53
CA ILE A 188 -1.04 -12.80 2.46
C ILE A 188 -0.75 -13.23 3.91
N GLU A 189 -0.98 -14.49 4.25
CA GLU A 189 -0.70 -15.03 5.59
C GLU A 189 0.79 -14.99 5.94
N LEU A 190 1.69 -15.24 4.98
CA LEU A 190 3.12 -15.03 5.18
C LEU A 190 3.43 -13.56 5.56
N ILE A 191 2.74 -12.59 4.96
CA ILE A 191 3.01 -11.16 5.17
C ILE A 191 2.39 -10.63 6.47
N GLU A 192 1.10 -10.86 6.68
CA GLU A 192 0.32 -10.27 7.78
C GLU A 192 -0.21 -11.28 8.80
N GLY A 193 -0.03 -12.57 8.58
CA GLY A 193 -0.43 -13.59 9.53
C GLY A 193 0.32 -13.47 10.86
N ARG A 194 -0.11 -14.27 11.84
CA ARG A 194 0.58 -14.34 13.13
C ARG A 194 2.00 -14.88 12.91
N LEU A 195 3.00 -14.19 13.45
CA LEU A 195 4.42 -14.45 13.16
C LEU A 195 4.77 -14.30 11.67
N GLY A 196 3.97 -13.56 10.91
CA GLY A 196 4.30 -13.16 9.54
C GLY A 196 5.33 -12.04 9.49
N ILE A 197 5.73 -11.65 8.28
CA ILE A 197 6.80 -10.68 8.03
C ILE A 197 6.56 -9.36 8.79
N LEU A 198 5.35 -8.82 8.73
CA LEU A 198 4.98 -7.56 9.41
C LEU A 198 4.97 -7.69 10.94
N ASP A 199 4.51 -8.82 11.47
CA ASP A 199 4.46 -9.06 12.91
C ASP A 199 5.88 -9.19 13.48
N LEU A 200 6.75 -9.96 12.83
CA LEU A 200 8.16 -10.09 13.19
C LEU A 200 8.92 -8.75 13.09
N LEU A 201 8.57 -7.92 12.10
CA LEU A 201 9.13 -6.57 11.98
C LEU A 201 8.69 -5.67 13.14
N ASN A 202 7.42 -5.75 13.53
CA ASN A 202 6.89 -4.99 14.68
C ASN A 202 7.53 -5.42 16.00
N GLU A 203 7.81 -6.71 16.17
CA GLU A 203 8.55 -7.22 17.33
C GLU A 203 9.97 -6.67 17.36
N GLU A 204 10.69 -6.70 16.24
CA GLU A 204 12.05 -6.16 16.17
C GLU A 204 12.09 -4.66 16.46
N CYS A 205 11.08 -3.92 16.00
CA CYS A 205 10.94 -2.49 16.28
C CYS A 205 10.86 -2.19 17.78
N LYS A 206 10.33 -3.11 18.60
CA LYS A 206 10.21 -2.96 20.06
C LYS A 206 11.49 -3.36 20.82
N MET A 207 12.40 -4.07 20.18
CA MET A 207 13.64 -4.53 20.83
C MET A 207 14.62 -3.35 21.02
N PRO A 208 15.20 -3.15 22.22
CA PRO A 208 16.14 -2.05 22.49
C PRO A 208 17.37 -1.99 21.57
N GLN A 209 17.82 -3.16 21.07
CA GLN A 209 18.93 -3.32 20.13
C GLN A 209 18.47 -4.01 18.83
N GLY A 210 17.19 -3.85 18.47
CA GLY A 210 16.64 -4.45 17.25
C GLY A 210 17.28 -3.86 15.99
N SER A 211 17.69 -4.72 15.06
CA SER A 211 18.41 -4.38 13.83
C SER A 211 17.81 -5.09 12.61
N ASP A 212 18.05 -4.57 11.41
CA ASP A 212 17.58 -5.20 10.16
C ASP A 212 18.17 -6.62 9.99
N GLY A 213 19.42 -6.83 10.41
CA GLY A 213 20.10 -8.12 10.34
C GLY A 213 19.49 -9.17 11.27
N SER A 214 19.21 -8.81 12.53
CA SER A 214 18.53 -9.73 13.47
C SER A 214 17.10 -10.05 13.04
N TRP A 215 16.39 -9.07 12.46
CA TRP A 215 15.09 -9.31 11.84
C TRP A 215 15.17 -10.28 10.65
N ALA A 216 16.11 -10.07 9.73
CA ALA A 216 16.32 -10.95 8.58
C ALA A 216 16.59 -12.41 9.01
N GLN A 217 17.40 -12.62 10.04
CA GLN A 217 17.65 -13.96 10.58
C GLN A 217 16.37 -14.61 11.15
N LYS A 218 15.52 -13.84 11.85
CA LYS A 218 14.21 -14.34 12.32
C LYS A 218 13.33 -14.76 11.14
N LEU A 219 13.25 -13.94 10.08
CA LEU A 219 12.49 -14.30 8.87
C LEU A 219 12.96 -15.63 8.27
N TYR A 220 14.28 -15.84 8.14
CA TYR A 220 14.82 -17.08 7.63
C TYR A 220 14.46 -18.27 8.52
N GLN A 221 14.59 -18.14 9.84
CA GLN A 221 14.28 -19.21 10.78
C GLN A 221 12.79 -19.59 10.75
N THR A 222 11.90 -18.61 10.59
CA THR A 222 10.45 -18.82 10.64
C THR A 222 9.87 -19.29 9.31
N HIS A 223 10.35 -18.76 8.17
CA HIS A 223 9.64 -18.88 6.89
C HIS A 223 10.35 -19.67 5.79
N LEU A 224 11.56 -20.23 6.01
CA LEU A 224 12.26 -21.02 4.98
C LEU A 224 11.47 -22.25 4.46
N GLY A 225 10.49 -22.74 5.21
CA GLY A 225 9.60 -23.83 4.77
C GLY A 225 8.40 -23.38 3.93
N SER A 226 8.15 -22.07 3.79
CA SER A 226 7.03 -21.54 3.01
C SER A 226 7.35 -21.54 1.51
N SER A 227 6.40 -21.96 0.68
CA SER A 227 6.49 -21.83 -0.79
C SER A 227 6.61 -20.38 -1.26
N HIS A 228 6.15 -19.43 -0.44
CA HIS A 228 6.14 -18.01 -0.76
C HIS A 228 7.36 -17.24 -0.24
N PHE A 229 8.29 -17.88 0.47
CA PHE A 229 9.45 -17.21 1.03
C PHE A 229 10.76 -17.88 0.60
N GLN A 230 11.74 -17.08 0.16
CA GLN A 230 13.06 -17.57 -0.23
C GLN A 230 14.15 -16.69 0.37
N LYS A 231 15.27 -17.33 0.72
CA LYS A 231 16.50 -16.62 1.09
C LYS A 231 17.36 -16.41 -0.18
N PRO A 232 17.78 -15.16 -0.48
CA PRO A 232 18.67 -14.89 -1.61
C PRO A 232 20.04 -15.53 -1.40
N LYS A 233 20.71 -15.85 -2.52
CA LYS A 233 22.04 -16.51 -2.48
C LYS A 233 23.14 -15.57 -1.99
N ARG A 234 23.05 -14.27 -2.32
CA ARG A 234 23.85 -13.11 -1.87
C ARG A 234 23.04 -11.84 -2.22
N PRO A 235 22.98 -10.75 -1.42
CA PRO A 235 23.58 -10.49 -0.10
C PRO A 235 22.81 -11.12 1.09
N MET A 236 23.40 -11.07 2.30
CA MET A 236 22.81 -11.65 3.54
C MET A 236 21.63 -10.85 4.11
N ASP A 237 21.45 -9.60 3.65
CA ASP A 237 20.50 -8.63 4.20
C ASP A 237 19.33 -8.37 3.23
N ALA A 238 18.76 -9.43 2.67
CA ALA A 238 17.61 -9.35 1.77
C ALA A 238 16.73 -10.59 1.89
N PHE A 239 15.44 -10.48 1.57
CA PHE A 239 14.52 -11.61 1.53
C PHE A 239 13.69 -11.57 0.25
N ILE A 240 13.23 -12.73 -0.19
CA ILE A 240 12.43 -12.86 -1.40
C ILE A 240 11.03 -13.32 -1.02
N VAL A 241 10.02 -12.60 -1.51
CA VAL A 241 8.62 -13.03 -1.44
C VAL A 241 8.15 -13.43 -2.84
N CYS A 242 7.52 -14.59 -2.95
CA CYS A 242 6.87 -15.04 -4.18
C CYS A 242 5.42 -14.56 -4.17
N HIS A 243 5.20 -13.38 -4.74
CA HIS A 243 3.89 -12.77 -4.93
C HIS A 243 3.15 -13.39 -6.12
N PHE A 244 1.86 -13.09 -6.28
CA PHE A 244 1.08 -13.51 -7.45
C PHE A 244 1.71 -13.05 -8.78
N ALA A 245 2.34 -11.88 -8.80
CA ALA A 245 2.94 -11.28 -10.01
C ALA A 245 4.39 -11.76 -10.27
N GLY A 246 5.02 -12.44 -9.32
CA GLY A 246 6.39 -12.92 -9.44
C GLY A 246 7.20 -12.86 -8.16
N LYS A 247 8.49 -13.21 -8.27
CA LYS A 247 9.43 -13.15 -7.15
C LYS A 247 10.01 -11.75 -7.03
N VAL A 248 9.90 -11.14 -5.84
CA VAL A 248 10.48 -9.83 -5.56
C VAL A 248 11.49 -9.97 -4.43
N GLU A 249 12.72 -9.50 -4.68
CA GLU A 249 13.76 -9.38 -3.67
C GLU A 249 13.69 -8.01 -2.99
N TYR A 250 13.62 -8.01 -1.66
CA TYR A 250 13.58 -6.81 -0.83
C TYR A 250 14.85 -6.70 0.00
N GLN A 251 15.48 -5.53 -0.01
CA GLN A 251 16.62 -5.25 0.85
C GLN A 251 16.16 -4.91 2.27
N CYS A 252 16.66 -5.63 3.27
CA CYS A 252 16.27 -5.42 4.67
C CYS A 252 16.70 -4.05 5.21
N SER A 253 17.70 -3.41 4.59
CA SER A 253 18.26 -2.14 5.06
C SER A 253 17.17 -1.07 5.22
N GLY A 254 17.09 -0.52 6.43
CA GLY A 254 16.17 0.54 6.81
C GLY A 254 14.74 0.07 7.13
N PHE A 255 14.42 -1.23 7.07
CA PHE A 255 13.06 -1.71 7.37
C PHE A 255 12.65 -1.43 8.82
N VAL A 256 13.52 -1.71 9.79
CA VAL A 256 13.23 -1.50 11.21
C VAL A 256 13.07 0.00 11.50
N GLU A 257 13.95 0.84 10.94
CA GLU A 257 13.87 2.29 11.10
C GLU A 257 12.59 2.86 10.47
N LYS A 258 12.32 2.53 9.20
CA LYS A 258 11.14 2.99 8.47
C LYS A 258 9.82 2.51 9.10
N ASN A 259 9.81 1.34 9.73
CA ASN A 259 8.63 0.83 10.43
C ASN A 259 8.46 1.39 11.85
N ARG A 260 9.56 1.74 12.53
CA ARG A 260 9.52 2.40 13.84
C ARG A 260 8.79 3.73 13.78
N ASP A 261 8.82 4.42 12.63
CA ASP A 261 8.22 5.77 12.40
C ASP A 261 8.39 6.70 13.62
N THR A 262 9.49 6.49 14.33
CA THR A 262 9.87 7.27 15.47
C THR A 262 10.88 8.22 14.90
N ILE A 263 10.49 9.48 14.72
CA ILE A 263 11.47 10.54 14.61
C ILE A 263 12.33 10.42 15.87
N PRO A 264 13.61 10.01 15.79
CA PRO A 264 14.43 9.83 16.97
C PRO A 264 14.52 11.20 17.66
N GLY A 265 13.82 11.34 18.78
CA GLY A 265 13.76 12.60 19.50
C GLY A 265 12.88 13.70 18.87
N CYS A 266 11.79 13.39 18.16
CA CYS A 266 10.66 14.34 18.10
C CYS A 266 9.84 14.15 19.37
N PRO A 267 10.06 14.91 20.45
CA PRO A 267 9.04 15.03 21.44
C PRO A 267 7.83 15.63 20.73
N VAL A 268 6.69 14.96 20.90
CA VAL A 268 5.32 15.48 20.67
C VAL A 268 5.14 16.94 21.19
N MET A 269 6.06 17.42 22.02
CA MET A 269 6.30 18.79 22.46
C MET A 269 6.66 19.82 21.36
N TRP A 270 7.05 19.45 20.13
CA TRP A 270 7.35 20.41 19.05
C TRP A 270 6.07 20.99 18.44
N VAL A 271 5.05 20.14 18.32
CA VAL A 271 3.77 20.40 17.64
C VAL A 271 2.98 21.59 18.24
N PRO A 272 2.90 21.81 19.56
CA PRO A 272 2.14 22.92 20.14
C PRO A 272 2.71 24.31 19.85
N GLN A 273 3.94 24.43 19.34
CA GLN A 273 4.64 25.70 19.21
C GLN A 273 4.69 26.24 17.77
N PHE A 274 4.34 25.41 16.79
CA PHE A 274 4.07 25.88 15.42
C PHE A 274 2.73 26.63 15.42
N HIS A 275 2.77 27.94 15.70
CA HIS A 275 1.60 28.80 15.62
C HIS A 275 1.23 29.02 14.16
N SER A 276 0.37 28.14 13.65
CA SER A 276 -0.26 28.27 12.34
C SER A 276 -1.78 28.07 12.55
N PRO A 277 -2.52 29.15 12.85
CA PRO A 277 -3.95 29.06 13.15
C PRO A 277 -4.77 28.47 12.01
N ALA A 278 -4.36 28.68 10.75
CA ALA A 278 -5.09 28.17 9.59
C ALA A 278 -4.75 26.71 9.29
N LEU A 279 -3.49 26.31 9.44
CA LEU A 279 -3.01 24.96 9.09
C LEU A 279 -3.24 23.92 10.20
N GLY A 280 -3.58 24.34 11.42
CA GLY A 280 -3.84 23.41 12.53
C GLY A 280 -2.62 22.57 12.89
N LEU A 281 -1.40 23.08 12.65
CA LEU A 281 -0.15 22.40 13.03
C LEU A 281 0.01 22.28 14.55
N GLY A 282 -0.82 22.97 15.35
CA GLY A 282 -0.98 22.72 16.78
C GLY A 282 -2.09 21.69 17.03
N CYS A 283 -1.78 20.60 17.75
CA CYS A 283 -2.83 19.75 18.30
C CYS A 283 -3.73 20.61 19.21
N ALA A 284 -5.03 20.70 18.89
CA ALA A 284 -6.03 21.07 19.89
C ALA A 284 -5.83 20.11 21.08
N ALA A 285 -5.61 20.67 22.26
CA ALA A 285 -5.44 19.91 23.48
C ALA A 285 -6.69 19.05 23.72
N ALA A 286 -6.65 17.78 23.28
CA ALA A 286 -7.40 16.76 23.97
C ALA A 286 -6.82 16.69 25.40
N PRO A 287 -7.65 16.70 26.46
CA PRO A 287 -7.16 16.73 27.82
C PRO A 287 -6.25 15.52 28.07
N MET A 288 -4.94 15.76 28.15
CA MET A 288 -3.99 14.75 28.59
C MET A 288 -4.22 14.52 30.08
N SER A 289 -4.82 13.38 30.41
CA SER A 289 -4.68 12.80 31.74
C SER A 289 -3.18 12.63 32.01
N LEU A 290 -2.69 13.30 33.05
CA LEU A 290 -1.33 13.26 33.56
C LEU A 290 -1.00 11.88 34.17
N THR A 291 -0.94 10.83 33.35
CA THR A 291 -0.36 9.55 33.76
C THR A 291 1.06 9.47 33.23
N LEU A 292 2.01 9.48 34.18
CA LEU A 292 3.45 9.30 34.05
C LEU A 292 3.78 7.94 33.42
N SER A 293 3.59 7.80 32.11
CA SER A 293 4.17 6.73 31.29
C SER A 293 4.02 7.16 29.83
N PRO A 294 5.09 7.28 29.02
CA PRO A 294 4.89 7.41 27.58
C PRO A 294 4.14 6.16 27.11
N PRO A 295 2.98 6.26 26.44
CA PRO A 295 2.33 5.10 25.86
C PRO A 295 3.33 4.43 24.90
N PRO A 296 3.42 3.09 24.88
CA PRO A 296 4.33 2.39 23.97
C PRO A 296 4.04 2.84 22.54
N SER A 297 5.06 3.39 21.89
CA SER A 297 5.05 3.82 20.50
C SER A 297 4.50 2.70 19.62
N ALA A 298 3.31 2.90 19.06
CA ALA A 298 2.76 1.97 18.09
C ALA A 298 3.59 2.06 16.79
N PRO A 299 4.10 0.94 16.25
CA PRO A 299 4.79 0.95 14.97
C PRO A 299 3.84 1.41 13.83
N CYS A 300 4.39 1.89 12.72
CA CYS A 300 3.61 2.31 11.55
C CYS A 300 2.96 1.12 10.81
N GLY A 301 3.57 -0.07 10.92
CA GLY A 301 3.01 -1.35 10.45
C GLY A 301 1.54 -1.56 10.85
N PRO A 302 1.18 -1.49 12.15
CA PRO A 302 -0.20 -1.56 12.61
C PRO A 302 -1.14 -0.51 11.99
N GLY A 303 -0.68 0.73 11.78
CA GLY A 303 -1.49 1.82 11.23
C GLY A 303 -1.81 1.63 9.74
N ARG A 304 -0.81 1.24 8.94
CA ARG A 304 -1.01 0.95 7.51
C ARG A 304 -1.81 -0.34 7.28
N ARG A 305 -1.57 -1.38 8.08
CA ARG A 305 -2.38 -2.61 8.08
C ARG A 305 -3.84 -2.32 8.41
N ALA A 306 -4.11 -1.55 9.47
CA ALA A 306 -5.48 -1.18 9.84
C ALA A 306 -6.17 -0.31 8.76
N SER A 307 -5.45 0.63 8.16
CA SER A 307 -5.98 1.46 7.07
C SER A 307 -6.29 0.62 5.84
N LEU A 308 -5.41 -0.32 5.47
CA LEU A 308 -5.63 -1.21 4.34
C LEU A 308 -6.82 -2.14 4.60
N ASN A 309 -6.92 -2.75 5.78
CA ASN A 309 -8.06 -3.60 6.13
C ASN A 309 -9.39 -2.87 6.06
N ARG A 310 -9.47 -1.62 6.55
CA ARG A 310 -10.68 -0.78 6.40
C ARG A 310 -11.01 -0.48 4.94
N LEU A 311 -9.99 -0.22 4.12
CA LEU A 311 -10.18 -0.05 2.68
C LEU A 311 -10.74 -1.33 2.05
N MET A 312 -10.16 -2.49 2.37
CA MET A 312 -10.62 -3.79 1.86
C MET A 312 -12.07 -4.11 2.30
N GLU A 313 -12.44 -3.83 3.55
CA GLU A 313 -13.83 -3.95 4.02
C GLU A 313 -14.78 -3.04 3.24
N THR A 314 -14.39 -1.78 3.03
CA THR A 314 -15.19 -0.81 2.27
C THR A 314 -15.41 -1.31 0.85
N LEU A 315 -14.35 -1.73 0.15
CA LEU A 315 -14.44 -2.26 -1.20
C LEU A 315 -15.27 -3.54 -1.28
N GLY A 316 -15.12 -4.44 -0.31
CA GLY A 316 -15.88 -5.70 -0.24
C GLY A 316 -17.40 -5.51 -0.06
N SER A 317 -17.82 -4.35 0.44
CA SER A 317 -19.24 -3.97 0.58
C SER A 317 -19.84 -3.34 -0.69
N THR A 318 -19.04 -3.15 -1.75
CA THR A 318 -19.45 -2.48 -3.00
C THR A 318 -19.44 -3.45 -4.18
N THR A 319 -19.99 -3.02 -5.32
CA THR A 319 -19.82 -3.71 -6.61
C THR A 319 -18.54 -3.18 -7.29
N PRO A 320 -17.46 -3.96 -7.34
CA PRO A 320 -16.19 -3.49 -7.87
C PRO A 320 -16.18 -3.51 -9.41
N HIS A 321 -15.54 -2.50 -9.98
CA HIS A 321 -15.20 -2.45 -11.40
C HIS A 321 -13.69 -2.25 -11.54
N TYR A 322 -13.06 -3.03 -12.40
CA TYR A 322 -11.60 -3.08 -12.51
C TYR A 322 -11.12 -2.46 -13.83
N VAL A 323 -10.19 -1.50 -13.73
CA VAL A 323 -9.48 -0.92 -14.88
C VAL A 323 -7.99 -1.19 -14.69
N ARG A 324 -7.39 -1.96 -15.61
CA ARG A 324 -5.95 -2.29 -15.58
C ARG A 324 -5.21 -1.45 -16.61
N CYS A 325 -4.45 -0.46 -16.15
CA CYS A 325 -3.64 0.39 -17.01
C CYS A 325 -2.33 -0.32 -17.40
N ILE A 326 -1.96 -0.26 -18.68
CA ILE A 326 -0.74 -0.87 -19.23
C ILE A 326 0.19 0.26 -19.70
N LYS A 327 1.43 0.26 -19.22
CA LYS A 327 2.49 1.16 -19.67
C LYS A 327 3.13 0.57 -20.93
N PRO A 328 3.08 1.28 -22.07
CA PRO A 328 3.53 0.70 -23.35
C PRO A 328 5.06 0.50 -23.43
N ASN A 329 5.85 1.37 -22.79
CA ASN A 329 7.30 1.28 -22.67
C ASN A 329 7.81 2.26 -21.60
N ASP A 330 9.06 2.09 -21.18
CA ASP A 330 9.72 2.96 -20.20
C ASP A 330 10.13 4.33 -20.75
N GLU A 331 10.27 4.45 -22.08
CA GLU A 331 10.64 5.68 -22.78
C GLU A 331 9.47 6.67 -22.95
N LYS A 332 8.26 6.28 -22.54
CA LYS A 332 7.02 7.07 -22.67
C LYS A 332 6.67 7.40 -24.13
N LEU A 333 7.07 6.55 -25.07
CA LEU A 333 6.77 6.68 -26.49
C LEU A 333 5.45 5.98 -26.87
N PRO A 334 4.73 6.43 -27.92
CA PRO A 334 3.54 5.74 -28.38
C PRO A 334 3.89 4.48 -29.23
N PHE A 335 2.94 3.52 -29.31
CA PHE A 335 2.95 2.36 -30.24
C PHE A 335 4.01 1.25 -30.06
N VAL A 336 4.59 1.08 -28.87
CA VAL A 336 5.44 -0.09 -28.53
C VAL A 336 4.64 -1.11 -27.71
N ARG A 337 4.79 -2.41 -28.00
CA ARG A 337 4.01 -3.49 -27.37
C ARG A 337 4.62 -3.92 -26.04
N ALA A 338 3.84 -3.89 -24.96
CA ALA A 338 4.22 -4.41 -23.64
C ALA A 338 3.51 -5.75 -23.33
N VAL A 339 4.07 -6.87 -23.80
CA VAL A 339 3.52 -8.22 -23.54
C VAL A 339 3.77 -8.66 -22.09
N GLU A 340 4.87 -8.23 -21.49
CA GLU A 340 5.29 -8.65 -20.14
C GLU A 340 4.34 -8.18 -19.04
N GLN A 341 3.75 -7.00 -19.20
CA GLN A 341 2.81 -6.44 -18.21
C GLN A 341 1.48 -7.20 -18.14
N LEU A 342 1.04 -7.82 -19.25
CA LEU A 342 -0.17 -8.66 -19.25
C LEU A 342 -0.03 -9.87 -18.30
N ARG A 343 1.20 -10.36 -18.09
CA ARG A 343 1.50 -11.44 -17.14
C ARG A 343 1.49 -10.92 -15.70
N ALA A 344 2.08 -9.75 -15.45
CA ALA A 344 2.21 -9.17 -14.11
C ALA A 344 0.88 -8.59 -13.56
N CYS A 345 -0.05 -8.16 -14.41
CA CYS A 345 -1.32 -7.56 -13.99
C CYS A 345 -2.41 -8.57 -13.55
N GLY A 346 -2.12 -9.87 -13.51
CA GLY A 346 -3.10 -10.91 -13.15
C GLY A 346 -4.21 -11.13 -14.20
N VAL A 347 -4.14 -10.45 -15.34
CA VAL A 347 -5.15 -10.52 -16.42
C VAL A 347 -5.21 -11.93 -17.01
N LEU A 348 -4.05 -12.55 -17.26
CA LEU A 348 -4.01 -13.92 -17.78
C LEU A 348 -4.56 -14.93 -16.78
N GLU A 349 -4.33 -14.74 -15.48
CA GLU A 349 -4.84 -15.64 -14.46
C GLU A 349 -6.37 -15.55 -14.34
N THR A 350 -6.91 -14.34 -14.46
CA THR A 350 -8.37 -14.12 -14.58
C THR A 350 -8.95 -14.92 -15.75
N ILE A 351 -8.33 -14.80 -16.92
CA ILE A 351 -8.76 -15.52 -18.12
C ILE A 351 -8.65 -17.03 -17.90
N ARG A 352 -7.61 -17.51 -17.20
CA ARG A 352 -7.47 -18.94 -16.87
C ARG A 352 -8.58 -19.43 -15.95
N ILE A 353 -8.94 -18.68 -14.92
CA ILE A 353 -10.04 -19.00 -14.01
C ILE A 353 -11.35 -19.10 -14.81
N SER A 354 -11.66 -18.10 -15.63
CA SER A 354 -12.86 -18.13 -16.49
C SER A 354 -12.81 -19.24 -17.54
N ALA A 355 -11.62 -19.55 -18.09
CA ALA A 355 -11.43 -20.58 -19.11
C ALA A 355 -11.54 -22.01 -18.57
N ALA A 356 -11.21 -22.23 -17.30
CA ALA A 356 -11.35 -23.52 -16.63
C ALA A 356 -12.81 -23.89 -16.34
N GLY A 357 -13.72 -22.92 -16.34
CA GLY A 357 -15.16 -23.11 -16.32
C GLY A 357 -15.76 -23.25 -17.73
N TYR A 358 -16.82 -22.48 -17.97
CA TYR A 358 -17.47 -22.30 -19.26
C TYR A 358 -17.39 -20.81 -19.64
N PRO A 359 -16.28 -20.38 -20.27
CA PRO A 359 -16.03 -18.96 -20.56
C PRO A 359 -16.99 -18.40 -21.62
N SER A 360 -17.47 -19.24 -22.53
CA SER A 360 -18.31 -18.83 -23.66
C SER A 360 -19.77 -19.16 -23.36
N ARG A 361 -20.61 -18.13 -23.38
CA ARG A 361 -22.03 -18.20 -22.98
C ARG A 361 -22.87 -17.47 -24.00
N TRP A 362 -23.97 -18.08 -24.40
CA TRP A 362 -24.89 -17.52 -25.36
C TRP A 362 -26.31 -17.79 -24.88
N THR A 363 -27.20 -16.81 -25.00
CA THR A 363 -28.63 -17.13 -24.88
C THR A 363 -29.01 -18.10 -25.99
N TYR A 364 -30.04 -18.92 -25.76
CA TYR A 364 -30.53 -19.83 -26.80
C TYR A 364 -30.91 -19.10 -28.09
N GLN A 365 -31.46 -17.89 -27.98
CA GLN A 365 -31.82 -17.05 -29.13
C GLN A 365 -30.58 -16.62 -29.92
N GLU A 366 -29.57 -16.04 -29.26
CA GLU A 366 -28.35 -15.60 -29.94
C GLU A 366 -27.58 -16.76 -30.58
N PHE A 367 -27.52 -17.90 -29.89
CA PHE A 367 -26.89 -19.11 -30.42
C PHE A 367 -27.64 -19.59 -31.68
N PHE A 368 -28.97 -19.66 -31.60
CA PHE A 368 -29.80 -20.08 -32.72
C PHE A 368 -29.64 -19.14 -33.92
N ASP A 369 -29.72 -17.83 -33.72
CA ASP A 369 -29.61 -16.85 -34.81
C ASP A 369 -28.26 -16.92 -35.50
N ARG A 370 -27.18 -17.14 -34.74
CA ARG A 370 -25.82 -17.25 -35.26
C ARG A 370 -25.56 -18.59 -35.97
N TYR A 371 -26.01 -19.70 -35.39
CA TYR A 371 -25.66 -21.06 -35.82
C TYR A 371 -26.81 -21.80 -36.49
N ARG A 372 -27.90 -21.12 -36.86
CA ARG A 372 -29.09 -21.69 -37.51
C ARG A 372 -28.77 -22.60 -38.68
N ALA A 373 -27.75 -22.26 -39.46
CA ALA A 373 -27.32 -23.03 -40.63
C ALA A 373 -26.81 -24.44 -40.28
N LEU A 374 -26.42 -24.67 -39.02
CA LEU A 374 -25.97 -25.97 -38.52
C LEU A 374 -27.11 -26.82 -37.96
N VAL A 375 -28.31 -26.24 -37.78
CA VAL A 375 -29.50 -26.93 -37.24
C VAL A 375 -30.26 -27.62 -38.38
N SER A 376 -30.58 -28.90 -38.22
CA SER A 376 -31.29 -29.69 -39.23
C SER A 376 -32.79 -29.34 -39.27
N ARG A 377 -33.46 -29.65 -40.39
CA ARG A 377 -34.93 -29.46 -40.50
C ARG A 377 -35.73 -30.28 -39.50
N GLU A 378 -35.21 -31.44 -39.11
CA GLU A 378 -35.85 -32.33 -38.13
C GLU A 378 -35.77 -31.72 -36.72
N GLU A 379 -34.65 -31.08 -36.38
CA GLU A 379 -34.43 -30.37 -35.10
C GLU A 379 -35.30 -29.10 -34.97
N LEU A 380 -35.73 -28.54 -36.10
CA LEU A 380 -36.63 -27.38 -36.20
C LEU A 380 -38.12 -27.77 -36.11
N GLY A 381 -38.44 -29.06 -36.16
CA GLY A 381 -39.81 -29.58 -36.26
C GLY A 381 -40.61 -29.48 -34.96
N GLY A 382 -41.09 -28.28 -34.62
CA GLY A 382 -42.06 -28.05 -33.53
C GLY A 382 -41.46 -27.89 -32.12
N ALA A 383 -40.13 -27.86 -32.00
CA ALA A 383 -39.41 -27.68 -30.76
C ALA A 383 -39.20 -26.19 -30.43
N ASP A 384 -39.19 -25.83 -29.14
CA ASP A 384 -38.78 -24.50 -28.69
C ASP A 384 -37.29 -24.26 -29.02
N VAL A 385 -36.86 -23.00 -29.19
CA VAL A 385 -35.50 -22.60 -29.56
C VAL A 385 -34.47 -23.31 -28.67
N LYS A 386 -34.75 -23.43 -27.37
CA LYS A 386 -33.93 -24.18 -26.40
C LYS A 386 -33.77 -25.66 -26.76
N GLN A 387 -34.86 -26.34 -27.11
CA GLN A 387 -34.84 -27.74 -27.48
C GLN A 387 -34.12 -27.95 -28.82
N SER A 388 -34.39 -27.11 -29.82
CA SER A 388 -33.69 -27.18 -31.11
C SER A 388 -32.18 -27.00 -30.95
N CYS A 389 -31.74 -26.02 -30.14
CA CYS A 389 -30.33 -25.82 -29.85
C CYS A 389 -29.72 -27.01 -29.10
N SER A 390 -30.42 -27.55 -28.11
CA SER A 390 -29.91 -28.67 -27.31
C SER A 390 -29.77 -29.95 -28.13
N LEU A 391 -30.71 -30.23 -29.05
CA LEU A 391 -30.62 -31.35 -29.98
C LEU A 391 -29.47 -31.16 -30.98
N ALA A 392 -29.35 -29.97 -31.56
CA ALA A 392 -28.26 -29.64 -32.47
C ALA A 392 -26.89 -29.80 -31.80
N LEU A 393 -26.75 -29.35 -30.55
CA LEU A 393 -25.53 -29.52 -29.76
C LEU A 393 -25.23 -30.98 -29.46
N GLY A 394 -26.24 -31.78 -29.10
CA GLY A 394 -26.06 -33.23 -28.89
C GLY A 394 -25.55 -33.96 -30.14
N ARG A 395 -25.94 -33.51 -31.34
CA ARG A 395 -25.44 -34.06 -32.61
C ARG A 395 -24.05 -33.53 -32.98
N LEU A 396 -23.81 -32.23 -32.82
CA LEU A 396 -22.57 -31.56 -33.24
C LEU A 396 -21.41 -31.82 -32.28
N LEU A 397 -21.69 -31.85 -30.97
CA LEU A 397 -20.72 -32.07 -29.89
C LEU A 397 -21.05 -33.37 -29.17
N GLN A 398 -20.45 -34.46 -29.64
CA GLN A 398 -20.66 -35.81 -29.09
C GLN A 398 -20.14 -35.99 -27.66
N ASP A 399 -19.23 -35.12 -27.21
CA ASP A 399 -18.68 -35.13 -25.85
C ASP A 399 -19.48 -34.17 -24.94
N PRO A 400 -20.29 -34.69 -24.00
CA PRO A 400 -21.10 -33.87 -23.12
C PRO A 400 -20.29 -33.04 -22.11
N SER A 401 -18.99 -33.30 -21.94
CA SER A 401 -18.15 -32.51 -21.02
C SER A 401 -17.76 -31.14 -21.58
N LYS A 402 -17.96 -30.94 -22.89
CA LYS A 402 -17.55 -29.76 -23.65
C LYS A 402 -18.56 -28.63 -23.65
N TYR A 403 -19.81 -28.92 -23.31
CA TYR A 403 -20.87 -27.92 -23.23
C TYR A 403 -21.85 -28.27 -22.11
N GLN A 404 -22.63 -27.29 -21.68
CA GLN A 404 -23.74 -27.52 -20.78
C GLN A 404 -24.93 -26.63 -21.16
N CYS A 405 -26.13 -27.21 -21.12
CA CYS A 405 -27.38 -26.48 -21.31
C CYS A 405 -27.90 -25.99 -19.96
N GLY A 406 -27.99 -24.67 -19.78
CA GLY A 406 -28.57 -24.05 -18.59
C GLY A 406 -30.08 -23.84 -18.70
N LYS A 407 -30.60 -22.92 -17.89
CA LYS A 407 -32.01 -22.49 -17.96
C LYS A 407 -32.27 -21.67 -19.21
N SER A 408 -31.50 -20.61 -19.40
CA SER A 408 -31.69 -19.59 -20.45
C SER A 408 -30.52 -19.50 -21.43
N LYS A 409 -29.37 -20.09 -21.09
CA LYS A 409 -28.14 -20.03 -21.88
C LYS A 409 -27.53 -21.40 -22.18
N VAL A 410 -26.73 -21.43 -23.24
CA VAL A 410 -25.78 -22.52 -23.54
C VAL A 410 -24.38 -22.09 -23.10
N PHE A 411 -23.67 -23.01 -22.47
CA PHE A 411 -22.33 -22.84 -21.91
C PHE A 411 -21.33 -23.74 -22.65
N PHE A 412 -20.16 -23.22 -23.02
CA PHE A 412 -19.11 -23.95 -23.72
C PHE A 412 -17.77 -23.88 -23.00
N ARG A 413 -17.03 -24.98 -23.02
CA ARG A 413 -15.64 -25.05 -22.53
C ARG A 413 -14.72 -24.21 -23.42
N ALA A 414 -13.56 -23.83 -22.89
CA ALA A 414 -12.57 -23.10 -23.66
C ALA A 414 -12.19 -23.84 -24.97
N GLY A 415 -12.23 -23.12 -26.08
CA GLY A 415 -11.86 -23.63 -27.41
C GLY A 415 -12.97 -24.40 -28.15
N GLN A 416 -14.22 -24.37 -27.67
CA GLN A 416 -15.39 -24.94 -28.35
C GLN A 416 -16.28 -23.86 -28.99
#